data_AF-A0A839QS76-F1
#
_entry.id   AF-A0A839QS76-F1
#
_cell.length_a   1.000
_cell.length_b   1.000
_cell.length_c   1.000
_cell.angle_alpha   90.00
_cell.angle_beta   90.00
_cell.angle_gamma   90.00
#
_symmetry.space_group_name_H-M   'P 1'
#
loop_
_entity.id
_entity.type
_entity.pdbx_description
1 polymer ?
#
loop_
_entity_poly.entity_id
_entity_poly.type
_entity_poly.pdbx_seq_one_letter_code
_entity_poly.pdbx_strand_id
1 'polypeptide(L)'
;MSFPWHMVCGTGIELERERGKTVAPTETDILSRLQQLLAKVLASPAEGPTPEKPVAKSVAERARAKYDILVRWIFSVLAAIGVLIFGSLPFVDLKDVSPIIVVVGLFLAGLGICLVVWAVTKGMEPVDASLGEIKRAFEEIKNAQKDHGHRALAPKRPAWWHASWNSTLELYHILNGDEREAHLGPGVTSVEMLIDRIGELESALLRSDVGWNLDDPMPAWNAESWSGSLVGRQAAWEKLAPDLAAALKRAEEGAAAHATQDASSWTFATSYWQAQYEKLIAANPAETLAPMIAAQDAMDAALKTYLRHRSLILQESAVAQLRGTFRSVRGWLLIGGLLTLIGGITYAFGIANPATIQPPNTSIVVDLKADSGPWKSLSSCQGEKAADIKALAGLLYSERRGSEPANGTFSFIVTDQRCRASQIGMIIEVAPAEGSYDVAVGPAGRRGSTAEAGS
;
A
#
# COMPACT_ATOMS: atom_id res chain seq x y z
N MET A 1 68.27 11.39 20.26
CA MET A 1 67.02 11.45 21.03
C MET A 1 66.70 10.04 21.45
N SER A 2 66.92 9.80 22.74
CA SER A 2 67.22 8.51 23.35
C SER A 2 66.06 8.18 24.28
N PHE A 3 65.38 7.07 24.04
CA PHE A 3 64.35 6.55 24.95
C PHE A 3 64.94 5.39 25.76
N PRO A 4 64.97 5.48 27.10
CA PRO A 4 65.54 4.44 27.94
C PRO A 4 64.52 3.33 28.18
N TRP A 5 64.98 2.10 27.99
CA TRP A 5 64.35 0.88 28.48
C TRP A 5 64.52 0.81 30.00
N HIS A 6 63.43 0.87 30.76
CA HIS A 6 63.44 0.50 32.18
C HIS A 6 63.22 -1.01 32.31
N MET A 7 64.35 -1.70 32.49
CA MET A 7 64.46 -3.07 32.96
C MET A 7 64.17 -3.08 34.47
N VAL A 8 63.04 -3.67 34.87
CA VAL A 8 62.72 -3.94 36.28
C VAL A 8 63.15 -5.37 36.59
N CYS A 9 64.34 -5.50 37.18
CA CYS A 9 64.73 -6.70 37.93
C CYS A 9 64.04 -6.65 39.30
N GLY A 10 62.94 -7.41 39.44
CA GLY A 10 62.31 -7.72 40.72
C GLY A 10 62.67 -9.14 41.14
N THR A 11 63.61 -9.26 42.06
CA THR A 11 63.97 -10.49 42.78
C THR A 11 62.81 -10.96 43.64
N GLY A 12 62.33 -12.18 43.40
CA GLY A 12 61.30 -12.84 44.19
C GLY A 12 61.39 -14.36 44.04
N ILE A 13 62.59 -14.91 44.19
CA ILE A 13 62.83 -16.36 44.30
C ILE A 13 63.05 -16.66 45.78
N GLU A 14 61.97 -16.74 46.54
CA GLU A 14 62.00 -17.30 47.90
C GLU A 14 60.58 -17.72 48.34
N LEU A 15 59.97 -18.65 47.58
CA LEU A 15 58.71 -19.31 47.98
C LEU A 15 58.52 -20.71 47.35
N GLU A 16 59.61 -21.43 47.07
CA GLU A 16 59.57 -22.83 46.59
C GLU A 16 60.28 -23.80 47.56
N ARG A 17 60.04 -23.67 48.87
CA ARG A 17 60.57 -24.64 49.85
C ARG A 17 59.56 -25.17 50.88
N GLU A 18 58.28 -25.22 50.53
CA GLU A 18 57.26 -25.97 51.30
C GLU A 18 56.30 -26.82 50.44
N ARG A 19 56.63 -27.14 49.18
CA ARG A 19 55.95 -28.23 48.45
C ARG A 19 56.53 -29.58 48.86
N GLY A 20 56.17 -30.01 50.06
CA GLY A 20 56.67 -31.26 50.65
C GLY A 20 55.66 -31.93 51.57
N LYS A 21 54.36 -31.80 51.29
CA LYS A 21 53.29 -32.65 51.81
C LYS A 21 52.04 -32.45 50.95
N THR A 22 51.98 -33.17 49.84
CA THR A 22 50.70 -33.47 49.19
C THR A 22 49.90 -34.32 50.16
N VAL A 23 49.10 -33.68 51.01
CA VAL A 23 48.04 -34.36 51.76
C VAL A 23 47.10 -34.89 50.69
N ALA A 24 47.06 -36.21 50.54
CA ALA A 24 46.15 -36.86 49.62
C ALA A 24 44.72 -36.38 49.94
N PRO A 25 43.96 -35.89 48.96
CA PRO A 25 42.59 -35.46 49.20
C PRO A 25 41.83 -36.61 49.85
N THR A 26 41.22 -36.34 51.00
CA THR A 26 40.40 -37.33 51.70
C THR A 26 39.19 -37.69 50.85
N GLU A 27 38.74 -38.94 50.95
CA GLU A 27 37.68 -39.57 50.15
C GLU A 27 36.39 -38.71 50.05
N THR A 28 36.07 -37.95 51.10
CA THR A 28 34.93 -37.03 51.17
C THR A 28 35.06 -35.78 50.30
N ASP A 29 36.29 -35.34 50.02
CA ASP A 29 36.58 -34.12 49.25
C ASP A 29 36.44 -34.36 47.74
N ILE A 30 36.68 -35.59 47.30
CA ILE A 30 36.53 -36.01 45.90
C ILE A 30 35.04 -36.19 45.56
N LEU A 31 34.28 -36.84 46.44
CA LEU A 31 32.84 -37.07 46.25
C LEU A 31 32.01 -35.77 46.27
N SER A 32 32.35 -34.81 47.13
CA SER A 32 31.63 -33.52 47.21
C SER A 32 31.85 -32.65 45.97
N ARG A 33 33.07 -32.64 45.41
CA ARG A 33 33.36 -31.97 44.12
C ARG A 33 32.62 -32.60 42.95
N LEU A 34 32.50 -33.93 42.94
CA LEU A 34 31.75 -34.69 41.94
C LEU A 34 30.26 -34.31 41.93
N GLN A 35 29.64 -34.22 43.11
CA GLN A 35 28.23 -33.85 43.23
C GLN A 35 27.95 -32.40 42.82
N GLN A 36 28.84 -31.45 43.14
CA GLN A 36 28.68 -30.05 42.72
C GLN A 36 28.76 -29.86 41.20
N LEU A 37 29.61 -30.63 40.53
CA LEU A 37 29.72 -30.57 39.06
C LEU A 37 28.51 -31.21 38.38
N LEU A 38 27.98 -32.32 38.91
CA LEU A 38 26.78 -32.96 38.39
C LEU A 38 25.55 -32.04 38.48
N ALA A 39 25.41 -31.31 39.59
CA ALA A 39 24.32 -30.34 39.78
C ALA A 39 24.40 -29.15 38.80
N LYS A 40 25.62 -28.72 38.44
CA LYS A 40 25.85 -27.68 37.42
C LYS A 40 25.50 -28.15 36.00
N VAL A 41 25.71 -29.43 35.69
CA VAL A 41 25.42 -30.02 34.36
C VAL A 41 23.93 -30.26 34.15
N LEU A 42 23.17 -30.55 35.23
CA LEU A 42 21.73 -30.85 35.16
C LEU A 42 20.81 -29.62 35.22
N ALA A 43 21.35 -28.42 35.44
CA ALA A 43 20.57 -27.18 35.44
C ALA A 43 20.23 -26.76 34.00
N SER A 44 19.14 -27.32 33.46
CA SER A 44 18.58 -26.94 32.17
C SER A 44 18.16 -25.46 32.17
N PRO A 45 18.48 -24.65 31.15
CA PRO A 45 18.05 -23.26 31.08
C PRO A 45 16.53 -23.17 30.99
N ALA A 46 15.94 -22.37 31.88
CA ALA A 46 14.50 -22.19 31.98
C ALA A 46 13.89 -21.68 30.67
N GLU A 47 12.78 -22.30 30.26
CA GLU A 47 11.95 -21.91 29.11
C GLU A 47 11.61 -20.41 29.21
N GLY A 48 12.15 -19.62 28.27
CA GLY A 48 11.94 -18.18 28.24
C GLY A 48 10.47 -17.81 28.02
N PRO A 49 10.03 -16.63 28.49
CA PRO A 49 8.65 -16.19 28.35
C PRO A 49 8.25 -16.10 26.87
N THR A 50 7.04 -16.55 26.57
CA THR A 50 6.43 -16.52 25.24
C THR A 50 6.35 -15.06 24.74
N PRO A 51 6.75 -14.77 23.48
CA PRO A 51 6.81 -13.41 22.99
C PRO A 51 5.41 -12.80 22.90
N GLU A 52 5.24 -11.68 23.59
CA GLU A 52 4.04 -10.84 23.56
C GLU A 52 3.78 -10.37 22.11
N LYS A 53 2.56 -10.53 21.62
CA LYS A 53 2.19 -10.09 20.26
C LYS A 53 2.45 -8.59 20.11
N PRO A 54 3.18 -8.14 19.06
CA PRO A 54 3.53 -6.73 18.91
C PRO A 54 2.27 -5.88 18.70
N VAL A 55 2.00 -4.98 19.66
CA VAL A 55 0.85 -4.08 19.74
C VAL A 55 0.64 -3.27 18.45
N ALA A 56 1.71 -2.89 17.75
CA ALA A 56 1.64 -2.04 16.55
C ALA A 56 1.04 -2.73 15.32
N LYS A 57 1.22 -4.06 15.14
CA LYS A 57 0.55 -4.83 14.08
C LYS A 57 -0.98 -4.70 14.20
N SER A 58 -1.49 -4.67 15.43
CA SER A 58 -2.92 -4.49 15.69
C SER A 58 -3.44 -3.08 15.33
N VAL A 59 -2.59 -2.05 15.37
CA VAL A 59 -2.99 -0.66 15.07
C VAL A 59 -3.09 -0.45 13.55
N ALA A 60 -2.09 -0.92 12.79
CA ALA A 60 -2.11 -0.84 11.33
C ALA A 60 -3.25 -1.67 10.73
N GLU A 61 -3.48 -2.88 11.23
CA GLU A 61 -4.61 -3.72 10.83
C GLU A 61 -5.95 -3.07 11.16
N ARG A 62 -6.10 -2.49 12.36
CA ARG A 62 -7.32 -1.77 12.76
C ARG A 62 -7.57 -0.53 11.90
N ALA A 63 -6.52 0.20 11.54
CA ALA A 63 -6.62 1.36 10.65
C ALA A 63 -7.05 0.93 9.24
N ARG A 64 -6.47 -0.15 8.71
CA ARG A 64 -6.84 -0.74 7.42
C ARG A 64 -8.30 -1.20 7.40
N ALA A 65 -8.73 -1.92 8.43
CA ALA A 65 -10.12 -2.39 8.54
C ALA A 65 -11.13 -1.23 8.52
N LYS A 66 -10.86 -0.13 9.23
CA LYS A 66 -11.71 1.08 9.20
C LYS A 66 -11.75 1.72 7.82
N TYR A 67 -10.61 1.72 7.12
CA TYR A 67 -10.52 2.29 5.78
C TYR A 67 -11.27 1.45 4.75
N ASP A 68 -11.14 0.12 4.81
CA ASP A 68 -11.85 -0.79 3.90
C ASP A 68 -13.37 -0.61 4.00
N ILE A 69 -13.89 -0.39 5.22
CA ILE A 69 -15.31 -0.08 5.44
C ILE A 69 -15.69 1.24 4.75
N LEU A 70 -14.89 2.30 4.95
CA LEU A 70 -15.16 3.62 4.36
C LEU A 70 -15.10 3.58 2.83
N VAL A 71 -14.12 2.89 2.26
CA VAL A 71 -13.98 2.73 0.80
C VAL A 71 -15.15 1.95 0.22
N ARG A 72 -15.56 0.84 0.85
CA ARG A 72 -16.75 0.09 0.42
C ARG A 72 -18.01 0.94 0.47
N TRP A 73 -18.16 1.79 1.49
CA TRP A 73 -19.30 2.69 1.59
C TRP A 73 -19.31 3.72 0.46
N ILE A 74 -18.19 4.40 0.20
CA ILE A 74 -18.06 5.39 -0.90
C ILE A 74 -18.33 4.71 -2.26
N PHE A 75 -17.75 3.54 -2.48
CA PHE A 75 -17.95 2.78 -3.70
C PHE A 75 -19.43 2.40 -3.90
N SER A 76 -20.11 1.96 -2.84
CA SER A 76 -21.54 1.62 -2.88
C SER A 76 -22.41 2.84 -3.27
N VAL A 77 -22.14 4.00 -2.67
CA VAL A 77 -22.86 5.25 -3.00
C VAL A 77 -22.64 5.64 -4.46
N LEU A 78 -21.40 5.60 -4.94
CA LEU A 78 -21.08 5.98 -6.33
C LEU A 78 -21.60 4.96 -7.34
N ALA A 79 -21.60 3.67 -7.01
CA ALA A 79 -22.24 2.64 -7.81
C ALA A 79 -23.76 2.86 -7.91
N ALA A 80 -24.43 3.21 -6.80
CA ALA A 80 -25.84 3.54 -6.82
C ALA A 80 -26.15 4.77 -7.70
N ILE A 81 -25.33 5.83 -7.62
CA ILE A 81 -25.45 7.00 -8.49
C ILE A 81 -25.23 6.61 -9.96
N GLY A 82 -24.22 5.80 -10.25
CA GLY A 82 -23.98 5.28 -11.59
C GLY A 82 -25.18 4.52 -12.14
N VAL A 83 -25.73 3.58 -11.35
CA VAL A 83 -26.94 2.83 -11.72
C VAL A 83 -28.12 3.76 -11.98
N LEU A 84 -28.30 4.82 -11.19
CA LEU A 84 -29.37 5.80 -11.42
C LEU A 84 -29.18 6.57 -12.72
N ILE A 85 -27.97 7.08 -13.00
CA ILE A 85 -27.67 7.85 -14.21
C ILE A 85 -27.83 6.95 -15.44
N PHE A 86 -27.10 5.83 -15.51
CA PHE A 86 -27.08 4.96 -16.68
C PHE A 86 -28.35 4.11 -16.82
N GLY A 87 -28.99 3.74 -15.71
CA GLY A 87 -30.26 3.02 -15.71
C GLY A 87 -31.46 3.88 -16.10
N SER A 88 -31.34 5.22 -16.04
CA SER A 88 -32.38 6.14 -16.54
C SER A 88 -32.42 6.26 -18.06
N LEU A 89 -31.30 5.96 -18.75
CA LEU A 89 -31.18 6.12 -20.21
C LEU A 89 -32.31 5.50 -21.05
N PRO A 90 -32.77 4.25 -20.81
CA PRO A 90 -33.85 3.67 -21.62
C PRO A 90 -35.22 4.32 -21.40
N PHE A 91 -35.38 5.18 -20.38
CA PHE A 91 -36.64 5.81 -20.03
C PHE A 91 -36.74 7.27 -20.48
N VAL A 92 -35.67 7.85 -21.04
CA VAL A 92 -35.64 9.24 -21.48
C VAL A 92 -35.90 9.32 -22.99
N ASP A 93 -36.94 10.05 -23.39
CA ASP A 93 -37.20 10.35 -24.81
C ASP A 93 -36.18 11.41 -25.29
N LEU A 94 -35.15 10.95 -26.00
CA LEU A 94 -34.03 11.80 -26.45
C LEU A 94 -34.34 12.58 -27.74
N LYS A 95 -35.57 12.50 -28.27
CA LYS A 95 -35.92 13.08 -29.57
C LYS A 95 -35.67 14.59 -29.66
N ASP A 96 -35.91 15.32 -28.58
CA ASP A 96 -35.82 16.80 -28.55
C ASP A 96 -34.56 17.31 -27.81
N VAL A 97 -33.63 16.42 -27.47
CA VAL A 97 -32.47 16.77 -26.64
C VAL A 97 -31.20 16.86 -27.49
N SER A 98 -30.36 17.87 -27.24
CA SER A 98 -29.04 17.95 -27.89
C SER A 98 -28.20 16.72 -27.54
N PRO A 99 -27.87 15.84 -28.51
CA PRO A 99 -27.15 14.61 -28.24
C PRO A 99 -25.73 14.91 -27.72
N ILE A 100 -25.15 16.04 -28.10
CA ILE A 100 -23.79 16.43 -27.69
C ILE A 100 -23.73 16.67 -26.19
N ILE A 101 -24.66 17.42 -25.61
CA ILE A 101 -24.64 17.76 -24.17
C ILE A 101 -24.84 16.49 -23.33
N VAL A 102 -25.78 15.63 -23.73
CA VAL A 102 -26.07 14.36 -23.07
C VAL A 102 -24.86 13.43 -23.14
N VAL A 103 -24.27 13.24 -24.33
CA VAL A 103 -23.11 12.37 -24.52
C VAL A 103 -21.90 12.87 -23.74
N VAL A 104 -21.62 14.18 -23.75
CA VAL A 104 -20.52 14.77 -22.97
C VAL A 104 -20.75 14.58 -21.46
N GLY A 105 -21.98 14.81 -20.98
CA GLY A 105 -22.35 14.58 -19.58
C GLY A 105 -22.15 13.13 -19.15
N LEU A 106 -22.65 12.18 -19.94
CA LEU A 106 -22.49 10.74 -19.69
C LEU A 106 -21.03 10.30 -19.75
N PHE A 107 -20.25 10.79 -20.72
CA PHE A 107 -18.83 10.48 -20.82
C PHE A 107 -18.05 10.98 -19.60
N LEU A 108 -18.31 12.22 -19.17
CA LEU A 108 -17.67 12.79 -17.99
C LEU A 108 -18.05 12.00 -16.72
N ALA A 109 -19.32 11.58 -16.62
CA ALA A 109 -19.80 10.77 -15.52
C ALA A 109 -19.14 9.38 -15.48
N GLY A 110 -19.06 8.71 -16.64
CA GLY A 110 -18.40 7.42 -16.78
C GLY A 110 -16.91 7.48 -16.43
N LEU A 111 -16.20 8.51 -16.92
CA LEU A 111 -14.79 8.73 -16.61
C LEU A 111 -14.56 8.97 -15.12
N GLY A 112 -15.46 9.71 -14.46
CA GLY A 112 -15.44 9.89 -13.01
C GLY A 112 -15.57 8.58 -12.24
N ILE A 113 -16.51 7.71 -12.63
CA ILE A 113 -16.69 6.38 -12.03
C ILE A 113 -15.45 5.50 -12.27
N CYS A 114 -14.89 5.48 -13.48
CA CYS A 114 -13.66 4.72 -13.77
C CYS A 114 -12.48 5.17 -12.89
N LEU A 115 -12.31 6.48 -12.68
CA LEU A 115 -11.27 7.01 -11.78
C LEU A 115 -11.48 6.58 -10.34
N VAL A 116 -12.73 6.56 -9.87
CA VAL A 116 -13.08 6.08 -8.53
C VAL A 116 -12.72 4.60 -8.38
N VAL A 117 -13.15 3.76 -9.34
CA VAL A 117 -12.85 2.32 -9.33
C VAL A 117 -11.34 2.11 -9.28
N TRP A 118 -10.60 2.78 -10.17
CA TRP A 118 -9.14 2.71 -10.21
C TRP A 118 -8.49 3.13 -8.88
N ALA A 119 -8.96 4.24 -8.29
CA ALA A 119 -8.45 4.72 -7.01
C ALA A 119 -8.72 3.72 -5.88
N VAL A 120 -9.89 3.10 -5.85
CA VAL A 120 -10.24 2.04 -4.89
C VAL A 120 -9.34 0.82 -5.08
N THR A 121 -9.16 0.35 -6.31
CA THR A 121 -8.28 -0.78 -6.61
C THR A 121 -6.86 -0.49 -6.14
N LYS A 122 -6.33 0.71 -6.41
CA LYS A 122 -5.02 1.15 -5.92
C LYS A 122 -4.93 1.25 -4.39
N GLY A 123 -6.02 1.63 -3.72
CA GLY A 123 -6.07 1.63 -2.25
C GLY A 123 -6.11 0.23 -1.63
N MET A 124 -6.56 -0.77 -2.38
CA MET A 124 -6.67 -2.16 -1.91
C MET A 124 -5.43 -3.01 -2.19
N GLU A 125 -4.49 -2.55 -3.01
CA GLU A 125 -3.24 -3.28 -3.28
C GLU A 125 -2.52 -3.63 -1.96
N PRO A 126 -2.08 -4.88 -1.78
CA PRO A 126 -1.30 -5.25 -0.61
C PRO A 126 -0.03 -4.40 -0.59
N VAL A 127 0.29 -3.92 0.61
CA VAL A 127 1.53 -3.18 0.84
C VAL A 127 2.55 -4.24 1.20
N ASP A 128 3.22 -4.76 0.19
CA ASP A 128 4.42 -5.55 0.42
C ASP A 128 5.52 -4.55 0.76
N ALA A 129 5.99 -4.61 2.00
CA ALA A 129 7.13 -3.83 2.46
C ALA A 129 8.27 -4.82 2.73
N SER A 130 9.27 -4.83 1.85
CA SER A 130 10.52 -5.52 2.10
C SER A 130 11.63 -4.52 2.44
N LEU A 131 12.63 -4.94 3.22
CA LEU A 131 13.79 -4.08 3.50
C LEU A 131 14.52 -3.67 2.21
N GLY A 132 14.51 -4.52 1.19
CA GLY A 132 15.09 -4.21 -0.13
C GLY A 132 14.33 -3.11 -0.87
N GLU A 133 13.00 -3.09 -0.80
CA GLU A 133 12.19 -2.00 -1.37
C GLU A 133 12.40 -0.69 -0.64
N ILE A 134 12.50 -0.73 0.70
CA ILE A 134 12.80 0.46 1.50
C ILE A 134 14.18 1.01 1.13
N LYS A 135 15.19 0.14 0.99
CA LYS A 135 16.54 0.51 0.52
C LYS A 135 16.46 1.21 -0.84
N ARG A 136 15.78 0.60 -1.81
CA ARG A 136 15.63 1.16 -3.16
C ARG A 136 14.92 2.52 -3.15
N ALA A 137 13.86 2.66 -2.36
CA ALA A 137 13.15 3.93 -2.22
C ALA A 137 14.04 5.02 -1.60
N PHE A 138 14.89 4.66 -0.63
CA PHE A 138 15.83 5.59 -0.01
C PHE A 138 16.95 6.01 -0.97
N GLU A 139 17.45 5.09 -1.79
CA GLU A 139 18.38 5.42 -2.87
C GLU A 139 17.76 6.38 -3.89
N GLU A 140 16.50 6.16 -4.27
CA GLU A 140 15.77 7.06 -5.16
C GLU A 140 15.62 8.46 -4.56
N ILE A 141 15.27 8.57 -3.27
CA ILE A 141 15.20 9.85 -2.54
C ILE A 141 16.56 10.54 -2.50
N LYS A 142 17.63 9.80 -2.19
CA LYS A 142 19.01 10.31 -2.13
C LYS A 142 19.48 10.82 -3.49
N ASN A 143 19.20 10.08 -4.56
CA ASN A 143 19.52 10.47 -5.93
C ASN A 143 18.74 11.72 -6.33
N ALA A 144 17.43 11.77 -6.04
CA ALA A 144 16.61 12.95 -6.31
C ALA A 144 17.08 14.19 -5.54
N GLN A 145 17.55 14.04 -4.29
CA GLN A 145 18.17 15.13 -3.51
C GLN A 145 19.47 15.64 -4.16
N LYS A 146 20.29 14.74 -4.70
CA LYS A 146 21.55 15.09 -5.35
C LYS A 146 21.33 15.85 -6.67
N ASP A 147 20.39 15.40 -7.49
CA ASP A 147 20.17 15.94 -8.84
C ASP A 147 19.45 17.29 -8.84
N HIS A 148 18.64 17.57 -7.81
CA HIS A 148 17.78 18.75 -7.75
C HIS A 148 18.19 19.76 -6.67
N GLY A 149 19.17 19.43 -5.82
CA GLY A 149 19.53 20.22 -4.64
C GLY A 149 18.37 20.38 -3.65
N HIS A 150 18.63 20.99 -2.49
CA HIS A 150 17.62 21.14 -1.43
C HIS A 150 16.35 21.92 -1.82
N ARG A 151 16.33 22.59 -2.98
CA ARG A 151 15.23 23.50 -3.39
C ARG A 151 14.23 22.92 -4.39
N ALA A 152 14.48 21.77 -5.03
CA ALA A 152 13.57 21.26 -6.09
C ALA A 152 12.76 19.99 -5.73
N LEU A 153 12.77 19.55 -4.47
CA LEU A 153 11.98 18.39 -4.03
C LEU A 153 10.54 18.68 -3.61
N ALA A 154 10.12 19.95 -3.59
CA ALA A 154 8.72 20.30 -3.44
C ALA A 154 8.13 20.59 -4.84
N PRO A 155 7.61 19.58 -5.56
CA PRO A 155 6.90 19.85 -6.80
C PRO A 155 5.73 20.80 -6.51
N LYS A 156 5.50 21.79 -7.39
CA LYS A 156 4.30 22.69 -7.35
C LYS A 156 2.95 21.94 -7.48
N ARG A 157 2.98 20.60 -7.49
CA ARG A 157 1.80 19.75 -7.58
C ARG A 157 1.11 19.69 -6.22
N PRO A 158 -0.21 19.48 -6.18
CA PRO A 158 -0.94 19.47 -4.93
C PRO A 158 -0.42 18.37 -4.00
N ALA A 159 -0.29 18.67 -2.70
CA ALA A 159 0.40 17.84 -1.71
C ALA A 159 -0.08 16.37 -1.62
N TRP A 160 -1.31 16.10 -2.05
CA TRP A 160 -1.87 14.74 -2.05
C TRP A 160 -1.35 13.86 -3.19
N TRP A 161 -0.88 14.42 -4.32
CA TRP A 161 -0.25 13.66 -5.42
C TRP A 161 1.05 12.99 -5.00
N HIS A 162 1.80 13.65 -4.13
CA HIS A 162 3.08 13.17 -3.62
C HIS A 162 2.97 12.67 -2.19
N ALA A 163 1.76 12.35 -1.71
CA ALA A 163 1.57 11.93 -0.32
C ALA A 163 2.34 10.65 0.02
N SER A 164 2.45 9.72 -0.93
CA SER A 164 3.30 8.51 -0.79
C SER A 164 4.77 8.87 -0.68
N TRP A 165 5.26 9.74 -1.56
CA TRP A 165 6.65 10.18 -1.53
C TRP A 165 6.97 10.91 -0.22
N ASN A 166 6.09 11.80 0.23
CA ASN A 166 6.28 12.59 1.44
C ASN A 166 6.29 11.71 2.70
N SER A 167 5.48 10.64 2.76
CA SER A 167 5.52 9.73 3.91
C SER A 167 6.78 8.86 3.90
N THR A 168 7.25 8.44 2.72
CA THR A 168 8.56 7.76 2.60
C THR A 168 9.72 8.69 2.96
N LEU A 169 9.63 9.97 2.60
CA LEU A 169 10.61 10.99 2.95
C LEU A 169 10.60 11.30 4.46
N GLU A 170 9.43 11.34 5.09
CA GLU A 170 9.28 11.45 6.56
C GLU A 170 9.97 10.26 7.25
N LEU A 171 9.73 9.03 6.78
CA LEU A 171 10.41 7.84 7.28
C LEU A 171 11.93 7.89 7.05
N TYR A 172 12.37 8.34 5.87
CA TYR A 172 13.79 8.53 5.57
C TYR A 172 14.45 9.51 6.54
N HIS A 173 13.77 10.60 6.91
CA HIS A 173 14.28 11.56 7.89
C HIS A 173 14.31 11.00 9.31
N ILE A 174 13.32 10.20 9.71
CA ILE A 174 13.33 9.51 11.01
C ILE A 174 14.50 8.53 11.08
N LEU A 175 14.67 7.69 10.06
CA LEU A 175 15.71 6.65 10.04
C LEU A 175 17.14 7.18 9.84
N ASN A 176 17.32 8.38 9.29
CA ASN A 176 18.63 9.03 9.17
C ASN A 176 18.85 10.16 10.20
N GLY A 177 17.87 10.44 11.06
CA GLY A 177 17.90 11.52 12.03
C GLY A 177 18.31 11.09 13.43
N ASP A 178 17.87 11.86 14.42
CA ASP A 178 18.21 11.63 15.83
C ASP A 178 17.55 10.36 16.40
N GLU A 179 16.41 9.96 15.85
CA GLU A 179 15.65 8.77 16.29
C GLU A 179 16.22 7.46 15.71
N ARG A 180 17.24 7.51 14.84
CA ARG A 180 17.74 6.35 14.09
C ARG A 180 18.09 5.15 14.98
N GLU A 181 18.71 5.37 16.14
CA GLU A 181 19.19 4.30 17.02
C GLU A 181 18.03 3.59 17.71
N ALA A 182 16.93 4.29 17.98
CA ALA A 182 15.72 3.69 18.52
C ALA A 182 15.06 2.73 17.51
N HIS A 183 15.13 3.05 16.22
CA HIS A 183 14.51 2.26 15.16
C HIS A 183 15.42 1.13 14.64
N LEU A 184 16.70 1.43 14.39
CA LEU A 184 17.67 0.51 13.78
C LEU A 184 18.43 -0.37 14.79
N GLY A 185 18.49 0.06 16.05
CA GLY A 185 19.25 -0.60 17.10
C GLY A 185 20.64 -0.01 17.32
N PRO A 186 21.32 -0.43 18.39
CA PRO A 186 22.57 0.17 18.86
C PRO A 186 23.69 0.02 17.84
N GLY A 187 24.37 1.12 17.51
CA GLY A 187 25.50 1.13 16.58
C GLY A 187 25.14 0.95 15.10
N VAL A 188 23.85 0.84 14.74
CA VAL A 188 23.39 0.70 13.36
C VAL A 188 22.97 2.07 12.81
N THR A 189 23.61 2.48 11.72
CA THR A 189 23.42 3.84 11.16
C THR A 189 22.55 3.89 9.91
N SER A 190 22.26 2.75 9.29
CA SER A 190 21.44 2.65 8.08
C SER A 190 20.67 1.34 8.02
N VAL A 191 19.60 1.31 7.21
CA VAL A 191 18.83 0.08 6.93
C VAL A 191 19.72 -0.99 6.28
N GLU A 192 20.68 -0.60 5.45
CA GLU A 192 21.65 -1.51 4.84
C GLU A 192 22.51 -2.19 5.91
N MET A 193 23.04 -1.41 6.85
CA MET A 193 23.83 -1.95 7.96
C MET A 193 23.00 -2.86 8.87
N LEU A 194 21.69 -2.61 9.02
CA LEU A 194 20.79 -3.54 9.73
C LEU A 194 20.66 -4.88 9.01
N ILE A 195 20.48 -4.86 7.69
CA ILE A 195 20.40 -6.09 6.86
C ILE A 195 21.70 -6.86 6.99
N ASP A 196 22.84 -6.19 6.82
CA ASP A 196 24.16 -6.79 6.92
C ASP A 196 24.39 -7.36 8.32
N ARG A 197 24.00 -6.64 9.38
CA ARG A 197 24.18 -7.10 10.76
C ARG A 197 23.34 -8.33 11.10
N ILE A 198 22.11 -8.40 10.58
CA ILE A 198 21.26 -9.60 10.72
C ILE A 198 21.91 -10.76 9.95
N GLY A 199 22.36 -10.54 8.72
CA GLY A 199 23.02 -11.56 7.91
C GLY A 199 24.32 -12.08 8.53
N GLU A 200 25.14 -11.20 9.12
CA GLU A 200 26.34 -11.55 9.88
C GLU A 200 26.02 -12.43 11.07
N LEU A 201 25.00 -12.06 11.87
CA LEU A 201 24.60 -12.81 13.06
C LEU A 201 23.97 -14.17 12.71
N GLU A 202 23.10 -14.23 11.70
CA GLU A 202 22.54 -15.50 11.20
C GLU A 202 23.65 -16.41 10.67
N SER A 203 24.60 -15.86 9.90
CA SER A 203 25.75 -16.61 9.40
C SER A 203 26.69 -17.07 10.51
N ALA A 204 26.88 -16.26 11.56
CA ALA A 204 27.70 -16.61 12.71
C ALA A 204 27.05 -17.71 13.56
N LEU A 205 25.74 -17.65 13.76
CA LEU A 205 24.96 -18.70 14.44
C LEU A 205 24.96 -20.00 13.64
N LEU A 206 24.74 -19.94 12.32
CA LEU A 206 24.85 -21.12 11.45
C LEU A 206 26.26 -21.73 11.49
N ARG A 207 27.31 -20.90 11.51
CA ARG A 207 28.69 -21.36 11.68
C ARG A 207 28.92 -22.02 13.03
N SER A 208 28.38 -21.46 14.13
CA SER A 208 28.55 -22.06 15.46
C SER A 208 27.82 -23.38 15.57
N ASP A 209 26.60 -23.46 15.03
CA ASP A 209 25.76 -24.66 15.09
C ASP A 209 26.30 -25.79 14.21
N VAL A 210 26.55 -25.48 12.94
CA VAL A 210 26.87 -26.49 11.92
C VAL A 210 28.39 -26.68 11.78
N GLY A 211 29.20 -25.75 12.27
CA GLY A 211 30.66 -25.78 12.07
C GLY A 211 31.08 -25.50 10.62
N TRP A 212 30.18 -24.89 9.82
CA TRP A 212 30.35 -24.71 8.38
C TRP A 212 30.37 -23.23 8.00
N ASN A 213 31.37 -22.81 7.21
CA ASN A 213 31.38 -21.50 6.55
C ASN A 213 30.51 -21.54 5.29
N LEU A 214 29.62 -20.55 5.13
CA LEU A 214 28.78 -20.41 3.93
C LEU A 214 29.58 -20.23 2.62
N ASP A 215 30.83 -19.76 2.71
CA ASP A 215 31.72 -19.59 1.56
C ASP A 215 32.45 -20.90 1.17
N ASP A 216 32.41 -21.93 2.01
CA ASP A 216 33.02 -23.23 1.73
C ASP A 216 32.00 -24.16 1.04
N PRO A 217 32.40 -24.97 0.03
CA PRO A 217 31.51 -25.96 -0.56
C PRO A 217 30.96 -26.90 0.52
N MET A 218 29.65 -27.19 0.45
CA MET A 218 28.95 -28.00 1.45
C MET A 218 29.76 -29.26 1.78
N PRO A 219 30.23 -29.43 3.03
CA PRO A 219 31.07 -30.57 3.37
C PRO A 219 30.28 -31.85 3.10
N ALA A 220 30.93 -32.82 2.44
CA ALA A 220 30.35 -34.14 2.27
C ALA A 220 29.88 -34.65 3.64
N TRP A 221 28.69 -35.26 3.71
CA TRP A 221 28.00 -35.71 4.93
C TRP A 221 28.81 -36.65 5.85
N ASN A 222 30.02 -37.00 5.44
CA ASN A 222 30.90 -38.02 5.95
C ASN A 222 32.26 -37.48 6.43
N ALA A 223 32.45 -36.16 6.58
CA ALA A 223 33.75 -35.58 6.94
C ALA A 223 33.80 -34.96 8.35
N GLU A 224 35.00 -35.02 8.93
CA GLU A 224 35.49 -34.57 10.24
C GLU A 224 35.12 -33.13 10.67
N SER A 225 34.43 -32.34 9.84
CA SER A 225 33.99 -30.98 10.19
C SER A 225 32.91 -30.96 11.27
N TRP A 226 32.08 -32.01 11.36
CA TRP A 226 31.02 -32.10 12.36
C TRP A 226 31.56 -32.27 13.78
N SER A 227 32.66 -33.00 14.00
CA SER A 227 33.21 -33.17 15.35
C SER A 227 33.77 -31.87 15.93
N GLY A 228 34.07 -30.88 15.08
CA GLY A 228 34.47 -29.53 15.46
C GLY A 228 33.30 -28.58 15.78
N SER A 229 32.08 -28.88 15.34
CA SER A 229 30.90 -28.04 15.58
C SER A 229 30.37 -28.18 17.01
N LEU A 230 29.62 -27.18 17.48
CA LEU A 230 29.05 -27.20 18.83
C LEU A 230 28.06 -28.38 18.96
N VAL A 231 27.25 -28.62 17.92
CA VAL A 231 26.32 -29.75 17.83
C VAL A 231 27.06 -31.10 17.83
N GLY A 232 28.16 -31.24 17.08
CA GLY A 232 28.90 -32.50 17.06
C GLY A 232 29.67 -32.77 18.35
N ARG A 233 30.17 -31.73 19.03
CA ARG A 233 30.77 -31.85 20.37
C ARG A 233 29.71 -32.17 21.43
N GLN A 234 28.53 -31.57 21.35
CA GLN A 234 27.41 -31.88 22.23
C GLN A 234 26.90 -33.31 22.01
N ALA A 235 26.74 -33.76 20.77
CA ALA A 235 26.34 -35.13 20.46
C ALA A 235 27.41 -36.15 20.89
N ALA A 236 28.70 -35.84 20.71
CA ALA A 236 29.79 -36.66 21.21
C ALA A 236 29.77 -36.76 22.75
N TRP A 237 29.50 -35.64 23.43
CA TRP A 237 29.33 -35.61 24.88
C TRP A 237 28.12 -36.41 25.35
N GLU A 238 26.95 -36.22 24.73
CA GLU A 238 25.73 -36.98 25.06
C GLU A 238 25.93 -38.49 24.91
N LYS A 239 26.78 -38.92 23.96
CA LYS A 239 27.18 -40.32 23.81
C LYS A 239 28.15 -40.79 24.90
N LEU A 240 29.07 -39.94 25.34
CA LEU A 240 30.09 -40.25 26.36
C LEU A 240 29.57 -40.14 27.80
N ALA A 241 28.58 -39.26 28.05
CA ALA A 241 27.99 -38.99 29.36
C ALA A 241 27.43 -40.24 30.08
N PRO A 242 26.67 -41.15 29.43
CA PRO A 242 26.20 -42.37 30.09
C PRO A 242 27.34 -43.34 30.43
N ASP A 243 28.35 -43.45 29.56
CA ASP A 243 29.54 -44.27 29.83
C ASP A 243 30.35 -43.73 31.00
N LEU A 244 30.45 -42.40 31.10
CA LEU A 244 31.04 -41.69 32.25
C LEU A 244 30.29 -41.97 33.54
N ALA A 245 28.96 -41.82 33.53
CA ALA A 245 28.10 -42.08 34.68
C ALA A 245 28.20 -43.55 35.13
N ALA A 246 28.25 -44.49 34.18
CA ALA A 246 28.44 -45.91 34.47
C ALA A 246 29.85 -46.22 35.01
N ALA A 247 30.89 -45.58 34.50
CA ALA A 247 32.26 -45.73 35.01
C ALA A 247 32.39 -45.19 36.45
N LEU A 248 31.81 -44.02 36.73
CA LEU A 248 31.74 -43.46 38.09
C LEU A 248 31.00 -44.39 39.05
N LYS A 249 29.83 -44.89 38.65
CA LYS A 249 29.05 -45.82 39.47
C LYS A 249 29.83 -47.11 39.77
N ARG A 250 30.53 -47.68 38.78
CA ARG A 250 31.41 -48.86 39.00
C ARG A 250 32.59 -48.56 39.92
N ALA A 251 33.15 -47.35 39.85
CA ALA A 251 34.20 -46.92 40.76
C ALA A 251 33.69 -46.80 42.21
N GLU A 252 32.49 -46.23 42.41
CA GLU A 252 31.83 -46.14 43.72
C GLU A 252 31.51 -47.54 44.30
N GLU A 253 30.93 -48.42 43.49
CA GLU A 253 30.61 -49.80 43.88
C GLU A 253 31.89 -50.60 44.21
N GLY A 254 32.95 -50.43 43.42
CA GLY A 254 34.25 -51.05 43.65
C GLY A 254 34.96 -50.52 44.91
N ALA A 255 34.86 -49.21 45.19
CA ALA A 255 35.39 -48.62 46.42
C ALA A 255 34.67 -49.16 47.66
N ALA A 256 33.33 -49.28 47.60
CA ALA A 256 32.54 -49.88 48.69
C ALA A 256 32.86 -51.36 48.92
N ALA A 257 33.11 -52.13 47.85
CA ALA A 257 33.48 -53.55 47.94
C ALA A 257 34.89 -53.78 48.52
N HIS A 258 35.85 -52.90 48.18
CA HIS A 258 37.25 -53.03 48.60
C HIS A 258 37.59 -52.32 49.92
N ALA A 259 36.66 -51.59 50.54
CA ALA A 259 36.82 -51.02 51.89
C ALA A 259 37.10 -52.05 53.00
N THR A 260 36.97 -53.35 52.69
CA THR A 260 37.22 -54.47 53.62
C THR A 260 38.53 -55.23 53.34
N GLN A 261 39.30 -54.86 52.31
CA GLN A 261 40.54 -55.54 51.90
C GLN A 261 41.79 -54.65 52.06
N ASP A 262 42.95 -55.32 52.09
CA ASP A 262 44.28 -54.78 52.41
C ASP A 262 44.63 -53.46 51.70
N ALA A 263 45.16 -52.48 52.44
CA ALA A 263 45.29 -51.08 52.01
C ALA A 263 46.15 -50.85 50.74
N SER A 264 46.96 -51.83 50.37
CA SER A 264 47.85 -51.79 49.21
C SER A 264 47.15 -52.11 47.87
N SER A 265 46.07 -52.89 47.86
CA SER A 265 45.29 -53.16 46.63
C SER A 265 44.34 -51.99 46.31
N TRP A 266 43.88 -51.30 47.34
CA TRP A 266 42.98 -50.15 47.24
C TRP A 266 43.64 -48.94 46.56
N THR A 267 44.93 -48.71 46.81
CA THR A 267 45.71 -47.61 46.18
C THR A 267 45.92 -47.80 44.69
N PHE A 268 46.03 -49.05 44.21
CA PHE A 268 46.14 -49.33 42.76
C PHE A 268 44.78 -49.18 42.06
N ALA A 269 43.69 -49.64 42.68
CA ALA A 269 42.35 -49.49 42.11
C ALA A 269 41.93 -48.01 42.05
N THR A 270 42.16 -47.25 43.10
CA THR A 270 41.85 -45.80 43.14
C THR A 270 42.68 -45.01 42.13
N SER A 271 43.99 -45.27 42.00
CA SER A 271 44.82 -44.59 41.00
C SER A 271 44.43 -44.93 39.55
N TYR A 272 44.02 -46.18 39.27
CA TYR A 272 43.47 -46.56 37.96
C TYR A 272 42.17 -45.81 37.65
N TRP A 273 41.22 -45.77 38.60
CA TRP A 273 39.96 -45.06 38.42
C TRP A 273 40.15 -43.54 38.34
N GLN A 274 41.07 -42.98 39.11
CA GLN A 274 41.41 -41.57 39.09
C GLN A 274 42.07 -41.18 37.75
N ALA A 275 42.94 -42.02 37.19
CA ALA A 275 43.51 -41.79 35.85
C ALA A 275 42.46 -41.89 34.72
N GLN A 276 41.49 -42.81 34.84
CA GLN A 276 40.35 -42.87 33.90
C GLN A 276 39.45 -41.64 34.04
N TYR A 277 39.19 -41.20 35.27
CA TYR A 277 38.41 -40.01 35.56
C TYR A 277 39.10 -38.72 35.08
N GLU A 278 40.42 -38.57 35.27
CA GLU A 278 41.20 -37.44 34.74
C GLU A 278 41.22 -37.43 33.21
N LYS A 279 41.34 -38.59 32.54
CA LYS A 279 41.20 -38.67 31.07
C LYS A 279 39.81 -38.24 30.60
N LEU A 280 38.78 -38.57 31.38
CA LEU A 280 37.40 -38.23 31.06
C LEU A 280 37.06 -36.76 31.40
N ILE A 281 37.65 -36.16 32.44
CA ILE A 281 37.59 -34.71 32.70
C ILE A 281 38.37 -33.94 31.63
N ALA A 282 39.55 -34.41 31.24
CA ALA A 282 40.31 -33.80 30.14
C ALA A 282 39.54 -33.87 28.81
N ALA A 283 38.65 -34.86 28.66
CA ALA A 283 37.70 -34.97 27.56
C ALA A 283 36.35 -34.28 27.84
N ASN A 284 36.11 -33.74 29.05
CA ASN A 284 34.88 -33.09 29.43
C ASN A 284 34.82 -31.73 28.74
N PRO A 285 33.98 -31.60 27.69
CA PRO A 285 33.94 -30.40 26.91
C PRO A 285 33.23 -29.28 27.69
N ALA A 286 32.67 -29.51 28.88
CA ALA A 286 31.93 -28.52 29.66
C ALA A 286 32.69 -27.22 29.95
N GLU A 287 33.99 -27.26 30.28
CA GLU A 287 34.79 -26.03 30.48
C GLU A 287 35.04 -25.27 29.16
N THR A 288 35.13 -25.98 28.03
CA THR A 288 35.29 -25.38 26.70
C THR A 288 33.96 -25.00 26.02
N LEU A 289 32.87 -25.68 26.37
CA LEU A 289 31.52 -25.50 25.81
C LEU A 289 30.78 -24.37 26.52
N ALA A 290 30.93 -24.22 27.83
CA ALA A 290 30.27 -23.15 28.58
C ALA A 290 30.50 -21.74 27.97
N PRO A 291 31.74 -21.30 27.63
CA PRO A 291 31.95 -20.02 26.98
C PRO A 291 31.41 -19.97 25.54
N MET A 292 31.41 -21.11 24.82
CA MET A 292 30.84 -21.20 23.46
C MET A 292 29.32 -21.09 23.47
N ILE A 293 28.64 -21.77 24.40
CA ILE A 293 27.19 -21.69 24.63
C ILE A 293 26.83 -20.27 25.06
N ALA A 294 27.56 -19.68 26.00
CA ALA A 294 27.31 -18.29 26.41
C ALA A 294 27.51 -17.28 25.25
N ALA A 295 28.49 -17.51 24.38
CA ALA A 295 28.69 -16.70 23.17
C ALA A 295 27.54 -16.90 22.17
N GLN A 296 27.04 -18.12 22.00
CA GLN A 296 25.90 -18.43 21.16
C GLN A 296 24.61 -17.78 21.69
N ASP A 297 24.34 -17.89 22.99
CA ASP A 297 23.20 -17.26 23.64
C ASP A 297 23.25 -15.72 23.49
N ALA A 298 24.45 -15.13 23.59
CA ALA A 298 24.65 -13.71 23.34
C ALA A 298 24.40 -13.33 21.88
N MET A 299 24.82 -14.17 20.91
CA MET A 299 24.56 -13.96 19.48
C MET A 299 23.07 -14.11 19.14
N ASP A 300 22.38 -15.11 19.70
CA ASP A 300 20.94 -15.30 19.52
C ASP A 300 20.13 -14.16 20.16
N ALA A 301 20.51 -13.71 21.35
CA ALA A 301 19.89 -12.54 21.98
C ALA A 301 20.09 -11.26 21.15
N ALA A 302 21.29 -11.06 20.58
CA ALA A 302 21.55 -9.96 19.67
C ALA A 302 20.72 -10.07 18.38
N LEU A 303 20.66 -11.26 17.77
CA LEU A 303 19.88 -11.51 16.56
C LEU A 303 18.39 -11.21 16.81
N LYS A 304 17.81 -11.73 17.90
CA LYS A 304 16.42 -11.45 18.29
C LYS A 304 16.16 -9.95 18.45
N THR A 305 17.13 -9.22 19.01
CA THR A 305 17.03 -7.76 19.14
C THR A 305 16.99 -7.08 17.78
N TYR A 306 17.90 -7.40 16.86
CA TYR A 306 17.90 -6.81 15.51
C TYR A 306 16.71 -7.25 14.66
N LEU A 307 16.22 -8.49 14.81
CA LEU A 307 14.98 -8.95 14.18
C LEU A 307 13.76 -8.16 14.68
N ARG A 308 13.74 -7.77 15.95
CA ARG A 308 12.72 -6.87 16.50
C ARG A 308 12.80 -5.49 15.85
N HIS A 309 13.99 -4.90 15.72
CA HIS A 309 14.18 -3.64 15.01
C HIS A 309 13.75 -3.72 13.53
N ARG A 310 14.11 -4.80 12.83
CA ARG A 310 13.61 -5.09 11.48
C ARG A 310 12.08 -5.10 11.44
N SER A 311 11.44 -5.80 12.37
CA SER A 311 9.98 -5.89 12.40
C SER A 311 9.32 -4.53 12.64
N LEU A 312 9.95 -3.67 13.45
CA LEU A 312 9.49 -2.33 13.77
C LEU A 312 9.58 -1.43 12.54
N ILE A 313 10.71 -1.44 11.83
CA ILE A 313 10.90 -0.67 10.59
C ILE A 313 9.92 -1.11 9.51
N LEU A 314 9.70 -2.42 9.34
CA LEU A 314 8.72 -2.92 8.38
C LEU A 314 7.29 -2.48 8.72
N GLN A 315 6.96 -2.36 10.01
CA GLN A 315 5.66 -1.86 10.45
C GLN A 315 5.54 -0.35 10.19
N GLU A 316 6.56 0.43 10.50
CA GLU A 316 6.58 1.88 10.27
C GLU A 316 6.56 2.21 8.78
N SER A 317 7.29 1.45 7.95
CA SER A 317 7.23 1.59 6.51
C SER A 317 5.86 1.26 5.96
N ALA A 318 5.22 0.19 6.45
CA ALA A 318 3.86 -0.16 6.04
C ALA A 318 2.86 0.92 6.44
N VAL A 319 2.96 1.48 7.65
CA VAL A 319 2.11 2.60 8.11
C VAL A 319 2.36 3.86 7.28
N ALA A 320 3.61 4.20 7.00
CA ALA A 320 3.97 5.35 6.18
C ALA A 320 3.42 5.21 4.75
N GLN A 321 3.59 4.04 4.13
CA GLN A 321 3.06 3.73 2.81
C GLN A 321 1.53 3.80 2.79
N LEU A 322 0.85 3.17 3.76
CA LEU A 322 -0.62 3.26 3.90
C LEU A 322 -1.10 4.71 4.04
N ARG A 323 -0.45 5.52 4.88
CA ARG A 323 -0.80 6.95 5.04
C ARG A 323 -0.68 7.71 3.72
N GLY A 324 0.37 7.40 2.95
CA GLY A 324 0.63 7.98 1.65
C GLY A 324 -0.39 7.60 0.59
N THR A 325 -0.66 6.29 0.45
CA THR A 325 -1.66 5.77 -0.48
C THR A 325 -3.05 6.26 -0.13
N PHE A 326 -3.46 6.28 1.15
CA PHE A 326 -4.77 6.77 1.56
C PHE A 326 -5.01 8.23 1.19
N ARG A 327 -4.02 9.10 1.37
CA ARG A 327 -4.12 10.52 0.98
C ARG A 327 -4.25 10.67 -0.54
N SER A 328 -3.47 9.89 -1.30
CA SER A 328 -3.54 9.88 -2.77
C SER A 328 -4.91 9.40 -3.25
N VAL A 329 -5.36 8.24 -2.76
CA VAL A 329 -6.66 7.64 -3.11
C VAL A 329 -7.80 8.60 -2.77
N ARG A 330 -7.77 9.26 -1.59
CA ARG A 330 -8.80 10.25 -1.24
C ARG A 330 -8.86 11.41 -2.23
N GLY A 331 -7.71 11.90 -2.72
CA GLY A 331 -7.68 12.94 -3.73
C GLY A 331 -8.27 12.48 -5.06
N TRP A 332 -7.94 11.27 -5.51
CA TRP A 332 -8.52 10.68 -6.72
C TRP A 332 -10.01 10.39 -6.60
N LEU A 333 -10.47 9.92 -5.45
CA LEU A 333 -11.90 9.75 -5.16
C LEU A 333 -12.66 11.07 -5.22
N LEU A 334 -12.08 12.16 -4.71
CA LEU A 334 -12.68 13.48 -4.78
C LEU A 334 -12.79 13.95 -6.23
N ILE A 335 -11.72 13.83 -7.03
CA ILE A 335 -11.74 14.22 -8.45
C ILE A 335 -12.75 13.38 -9.23
N GLY A 336 -12.72 12.05 -9.07
CA GLY A 336 -13.65 11.16 -9.76
C GLY A 336 -15.10 11.43 -9.35
N GLY A 337 -15.35 11.68 -8.06
CA GLY A 337 -16.66 12.11 -7.56
C GLY A 337 -17.13 13.44 -8.15
N LEU A 338 -16.24 14.44 -8.23
CA LEU A 338 -16.55 15.74 -8.83
C LEU A 338 -16.88 15.62 -10.31
N LEU A 339 -16.10 14.83 -11.07
CA LEU A 339 -16.36 14.55 -12.49
C LEU A 339 -17.70 13.81 -12.67
N THR A 340 -17.99 12.84 -11.79
CA THR A 340 -19.27 12.13 -11.79
C THR A 340 -20.44 13.09 -11.56
N LEU A 341 -20.30 14.01 -10.60
CA LEU A 341 -21.32 15.00 -10.27
C LEU A 341 -21.51 16.04 -11.38
N ILE A 342 -20.43 16.61 -11.92
CA ILE A 342 -20.50 17.57 -13.04
C ILE A 342 -21.11 16.88 -14.27
N GLY A 343 -20.70 15.64 -14.57
CA GLY A 343 -21.24 14.86 -15.67
C GLY A 343 -22.73 14.57 -15.50
N GLY A 344 -23.14 14.15 -14.31
CA GLY A 344 -24.54 13.92 -13.95
C GLY A 344 -25.39 15.18 -14.03
N ILE A 345 -24.90 16.33 -13.55
CA ILE A 345 -25.58 17.63 -13.67
C ILE A 345 -25.69 18.04 -15.16
N THR A 346 -24.63 17.87 -15.94
CA THR A 346 -24.63 18.19 -17.38
C THR A 346 -25.63 17.31 -18.14
N TYR A 347 -25.67 16.02 -17.81
CA TYR A 347 -26.66 15.07 -18.33
C TYR A 347 -28.09 15.49 -17.98
N ALA A 348 -28.36 15.77 -16.69
CA ALA A 348 -29.67 16.21 -16.23
C ALA A 348 -30.09 17.55 -16.85
N PHE A 349 -29.15 18.49 -17.00
CA PHE A 349 -29.39 19.78 -17.65
C PHE A 349 -29.76 19.60 -19.13
N GLY A 350 -29.06 18.72 -19.85
CA GLY A 350 -29.36 18.42 -21.25
C GLY A 350 -30.78 17.86 -21.41
N ILE A 351 -31.20 16.98 -20.50
CA ILE A 351 -32.56 16.41 -20.52
C ILE A 351 -33.62 17.45 -20.14
N ALA A 352 -33.36 18.26 -19.11
CA ALA A 352 -34.31 19.26 -18.62
C ALA A 352 -34.48 20.45 -19.58
N ASN A 353 -33.49 20.70 -20.44
CA ASN A 353 -33.50 21.77 -21.44
C ASN A 353 -33.35 21.14 -22.83
N PRO A 354 -34.40 20.49 -23.35
CA PRO A 354 -34.40 20.01 -24.73
C PRO A 354 -33.97 21.17 -25.62
N ALA A 355 -33.00 20.92 -26.50
CA ALA A 355 -32.63 21.92 -27.47
C ALA A 355 -33.89 22.14 -28.30
N THR A 356 -34.49 23.33 -28.23
CA THR A 356 -35.59 23.68 -29.13
C THR A 356 -35.08 23.39 -30.53
N ILE A 357 -35.54 22.28 -31.10
CA ILE A 357 -35.12 21.83 -32.41
C ILE A 357 -35.50 22.97 -33.33
N GLN A 358 -34.45 23.64 -33.83
CA GLN A 358 -34.49 24.85 -34.65
C GLN A 358 -34.86 26.14 -33.89
N PRO A 359 -33.96 27.14 -33.83
CA PRO A 359 -34.39 28.52 -33.66
C PRO A 359 -35.34 28.94 -34.80
N PRO A 360 -36.19 29.94 -34.55
CA PRO A 360 -37.46 30.22 -35.24
C PRO A 360 -37.28 30.91 -36.60
N ASN A 361 -36.56 30.29 -37.54
CA ASN A 361 -36.11 30.93 -38.77
C ASN A 361 -36.37 30.12 -40.06
N THR A 362 -37.17 29.05 -40.01
CA THR A 362 -37.65 28.45 -41.25
C THR A 362 -38.62 29.44 -41.90
N SER A 363 -38.23 30.01 -43.04
CA SER A 363 -39.12 30.88 -43.80
C SER A 363 -40.33 30.08 -44.24
N ILE A 364 -41.50 30.56 -43.84
CA ILE A 364 -42.79 29.99 -44.19
C ILE A 364 -43.65 31.04 -44.87
N VAL A 365 -44.58 30.54 -45.66
CA VAL A 365 -45.70 31.32 -46.21
C VAL A 365 -46.93 30.88 -45.44
N VAL A 366 -47.59 31.81 -44.76
CA VAL A 366 -48.74 31.55 -43.89
C VAL A 366 -50.02 32.04 -44.56
N ASP A 367 -50.95 31.14 -44.77
CA ASP A 367 -52.30 31.45 -45.25
C ASP A 367 -53.24 31.54 -44.03
N LEU A 368 -53.80 32.72 -43.79
CA LEU A 368 -54.72 32.98 -42.68
C LEU A 368 -56.15 33.16 -43.19
N LYS A 369 -57.13 32.62 -42.47
CA LYS A 369 -58.54 32.80 -42.78
C LYS A 369 -58.97 34.24 -42.47
N ALA A 370 -59.67 34.89 -43.41
CA ALA A 370 -60.03 36.31 -43.34
C ALA A 370 -60.79 36.75 -42.06
N ASP A 371 -61.53 35.84 -41.41
CA ASP A 371 -62.29 36.15 -40.19
C ASP A 371 -61.61 35.70 -38.89
N SER A 372 -60.40 35.13 -38.96
CA SER A 372 -59.70 34.58 -37.79
C SER A 372 -59.14 35.67 -36.88
N GLY A 373 -58.95 35.34 -35.59
CA GLY A 373 -58.28 36.22 -34.64
C GLY A 373 -56.88 36.67 -35.11
N PRO A 374 -56.04 35.73 -35.60
CA PRO A 374 -54.73 36.02 -36.19
C PRO A 374 -54.76 37.01 -37.36
N TRP A 375 -55.74 36.91 -38.27
CA TRP A 375 -55.84 37.84 -39.39
C TRP A 375 -56.25 39.25 -38.95
N LYS A 376 -57.15 39.33 -37.97
CA LYS A 376 -57.62 40.60 -37.39
C LYS A 376 -56.53 41.35 -36.62
N SER A 377 -55.61 40.63 -35.97
CA SER A 377 -54.46 41.26 -35.29
C SER A 377 -53.43 41.84 -36.28
N LEU A 378 -53.45 41.39 -37.55
CA LEU A 378 -52.61 41.86 -38.64
C LEU A 378 -53.31 42.87 -39.56
N SER A 379 -54.20 43.70 -39.00
CA SER A 379 -54.97 44.72 -39.74
C SER A 379 -54.13 45.66 -40.58
N SER A 380 -52.85 45.90 -40.23
CA SER A 380 -51.98 46.78 -40.99
C SER A 380 -51.30 46.12 -42.20
N CYS A 381 -51.32 44.79 -42.27
CA CYS A 381 -50.85 44.02 -43.42
C CYS A 381 -51.93 43.93 -44.53
N GLN A 382 -53.18 44.27 -44.20
CA GLN A 382 -54.32 44.32 -45.11
C GLN A 382 -54.20 45.61 -45.94
N GLY A 383 -53.61 45.54 -47.14
CA GLY A 383 -53.54 46.71 -48.03
C GLY A 383 -54.94 47.28 -48.32
N GLU A 384 -55.02 48.53 -48.81
CA GLU A 384 -56.29 49.23 -49.12
C GLU A 384 -57.23 48.43 -50.06
N LYS A 385 -56.69 47.45 -50.79
CA LYS A 385 -57.43 46.43 -51.53
C LYS A 385 -57.37 45.09 -50.79
N ALA A 386 -58.07 45.02 -49.65
CA ALA A 386 -58.01 43.90 -48.70
C ALA A 386 -58.47 42.52 -49.24
N ALA A 387 -58.89 42.42 -50.50
CA ALA A 387 -59.41 41.19 -51.10
C ALA A 387 -58.33 40.20 -51.60
N ASP A 388 -57.07 40.63 -51.80
CA ASP A 388 -56.12 39.85 -52.61
C ASP A 388 -54.93 39.25 -51.85
N ILE A 389 -54.74 39.55 -50.56
CA ILE A 389 -53.61 38.98 -49.79
C ILE A 389 -54.05 37.67 -49.14
N LYS A 390 -53.71 36.55 -49.77
CA LYS A 390 -54.01 35.21 -49.25
C LYS A 390 -52.92 34.66 -48.32
N ALA A 391 -51.69 35.14 -48.50
CA ALA A 391 -50.49 34.55 -47.92
C ALA A 391 -49.53 35.62 -47.36
N LEU A 392 -48.92 35.36 -46.19
CA LEU A 392 -47.95 36.23 -45.52
C LEU A 392 -46.59 35.55 -45.35
N ALA A 393 -45.50 36.29 -45.56
CA ALA A 393 -44.18 35.79 -45.21
C ALA A 393 -43.95 35.83 -43.70
N GLY A 394 -43.46 34.72 -43.14
CA GLY A 394 -43.13 34.60 -41.74
C GLY A 394 -41.95 33.69 -41.48
N LEU A 395 -41.54 33.63 -40.22
CA LEU A 395 -40.62 32.62 -39.73
C LEU A 395 -41.34 31.73 -38.75
N LEU A 396 -41.30 30.41 -38.95
CA LEU A 396 -41.95 29.46 -38.06
C LEU A 396 -41.34 29.56 -36.65
N TYR A 397 -42.14 29.94 -35.66
CA TYR A 397 -41.71 30.12 -34.27
C TYR A 397 -41.82 28.82 -33.47
N SER A 398 -42.97 28.15 -33.56
CA SER A 398 -43.16 26.82 -33.03
C SER A 398 -44.31 26.10 -33.74
N GLU A 399 -44.20 24.79 -33.88
CA GLU A 399 -45.27 23.92 -34.36
C GLU A 399 -45.61 22.90 -33.28
N ARG A 400 -46.89 22.83 -32.89
CA ARG A 400 -47.36 21.89 -31.87
C ARG A 400 -48.11 20.75 -32.57
N ARG A 401 -47.39 19.64 -32.83
CA ARG A 401 -47.83 18.33 -33.40
C ARG A 401 -49.24 18.30 -34.02
N GLY A 402 -49.28 18.40 -35.35
CA GLY A 402 -50.18 17.67 -36.25
C GLY A 402 -49.32 17.13 -37.38
N SER A 403 -49.50 15.91 -37.85
CA SER A 403 -48.57 15.23 -38.78
C SER A 403 -48.55 15.82 -40.21
N GLU A 404 -49.22 16.94 -40.45
CA GLU A 404 -49.29 17.62 -41.73
C GLU A 404 -49.28 19.14 -41.51
N PRO A 405 -48.49 19.91 -42.30
CA PRO A 405 -48.33 21.38 -42.16
C PRO A 405 -49.63 22.20 -42.33
N ALA A 406 -50.76 21.53 -42.59
CA ALA A 406 -52.04 22.15 -42.89
C ALA A 406 -53.04 22.22 -41.72
N ASN A 407 -52.86 21.48 -40.61
CA ASN A 407 -53.97 21.28 -39.65
C ASN A 407 -53.61 21.40 -38.15
N GLY A 408 -52.37 21.72 -37.79
CA GLY A 408 -51.92 21.84 -36.39
C GLY A 408 -52.01 23.26 -35.83
N THR A 409 -51.89 23.40 -34.51
CA THR A 409 -51.60 24.70 -33.89
C THR A 409 -50.15 25.08 -34.17
N PHE A 410 -49.93 26.25 -34.75
CA PHE A 410 -48.59 26.76 -34.99
C PHE A 410 -48.48 28.22 -34.60
N SER A 411 -47.25 28.70 -34.49
CA SER A 411 -46.96 30.10 -34.25
C SER A 411 -45.85 30.57 -35.17
N PHE A 412 -45.91 31.82 -35.60
CA PHE A 412 -44.93 32.39 -36.52
C PHE A 412 -44.62 33.85 -36.19
N ILE A 413 -43.40 34.26 -36.54
CA ILE A 413 -42.96 35.65 -36.48
C ILE A 413 -43.25 36.29 -37.84
N VAL A 414 -43.98 37.41 -37.85
CA VAL A 414 -44.28 38.15 -39.08
C VAL A 414 -43.01 38.78 -39.65
N THR A 415 -42.67 38.48 -40.89
CA THR A 415 -41.53 39.10 -41.61
C THR A 415 -41.93 39.78 -42.91
N ASP A 416 -43.22 39.73 -43.26
CA ASP A 416 -43.75 40.35 -44.46
C ASP A 416 -43.57 41.87 -44.45
N GLN A 417 -42.86 42.39 -45.46
CA GLN A 417 -42.58 43.82 -45.59
C GLN A 417 -43.83 44.65 -45.88
N ARG A 418 -44.96 44.02 -46.25
CA ARG A 418 -46.26 44.70 -46.43
C ARG A 418 -46.89 45.12 -45.11
N CYS A 419 -46.47 44.53 -43.99
CA CYS A 419 -46.94 44.89 -42.66
C CYS A 419 -46.26 46.17 -42.15
N ARG A 420 -46.91 46.92 -41.26
CA ARG A 420 -46.24 48.05 -40.57
C ARG A 420 -45.06 47.54 -39.74
N ALA A 421 -44.06 48.40 -39.57
CA ALA A 421 -42.87 48.12 -38.75
C ALA A 421 -43.19 47.65 -37.32
N SER A 422 -44.34 48.05 -36.75
CA SER A 422 -44.79 47.62 -35.42
C SER A 422 -45.35 46.19 -35.36
N GLN A 423 -45.66 45.59 -36.52
CA GLN A 423 -46.18 44.22 -36.63
C GLN A 423 -45.12 43.24 -37.12
N ILE A 424 -44.08 43.71 -37.81
CA ILE A 424 -42.90 42.91 -38.14
C ILE A 424 -42.21 42.49 -36.83
N GLY A 425 -41.92 41.20 -36.68
CA GLY A 425 -41.35 40.64 -35.45
C GLY A 425 -42.39 40.18 -34.42
N MET A 426 -43.68 40.43 -34.63
CA MET A 426 -44.74 39.97 -33.73
C MET A 426 -44.95 38.46 -33.88
N ILE A 427 -45.08 37.75 -32.75
CA ILE A 427 -45.43 36.33 -32.71
C ILE A 427 -46.95 36.21 -32.78
N ILE A 428 -47.43 35.48 -33.78
CA ILE A 428 -48.85 35.18 -33.97
C ILE A 428 -49.07 33.68 -33.73
N GLU A 429 -49.96 33.35 -32.81
CA GLU A 429 -50.47 31.98 -32.61
C GLU A 429 -51.66 31.74 -33.53
N VAL A 430 -51.66 30.61 -34.25
CA VAL A 430 -52.71 30.22 -35.19
C VAL A 430 -53.33 28.92 -34.68
N ALA A 431 -54.62 28.96 -34.33
CA ALA A 431 -55.35 27.78 -33.89
C ALA A 431 -55.69 26.85 -35.08
N PRO A 432 -56.06 25.58 -34.83
CA PRO A 432 -56.49 24.68 -35.89
C PRO A 432 -57.67 25.29 -36.68
N ALA A 433 -57.63 25.18 -38.02
CA ALA A 433 -58.60 25.76 -38.96
C ALA A 433 -58.61 27.31 -39.07
N GLU A 434 -57.72 28.03 -38.37
CA GLU A 434 -57.54 29.48 -38.55
C GLU A 434 -56.54 29.84 -39.65
N GLY A 435 -55.70 28.89 -40.04
CA GLY A 435 -54.73 29.04 -41.12
C GLY A 435 -53.92 27.78 -41.37
N SER A 436 -53.08 27.82 -42.39
CA SER A 436 -52.10 26.81 -42.75
C SER A 436 -50.78 27.49 -43.10
N TYR A 437 -49.68 26.74 -43.15
CA TYR A 437 -48.42 27.28 -43.61
C TYR A 437 -47.72 26.32 -44.57
N ASP A 438 -46.97 26.88 -45.52
CA ASP A 438 -46.08 26.14 -46.40
C ASP A 438 -44.64 26.58 -46.15
N VAL A 439 -43.69 25.63 -46.13
CA VAL A 439 -42.27 25.95 -46.05
C VAL A 439 -41.83 26.60 -47.36
N ALA A 440 -41.24 27.81 -47.29
CA ALA A 440 -40.79 28.53 -48.48
C ALA A 440 -39.60 27.80 -49.11
N VAL A 441 -39.84 27.01 -50.16
CA VAL A 441 -38.78 26.28 -50.89
C VAL A 441 -38.09 27.25 -51.86
N GLY A 442 -37.03 27.92 -51.40
CA GLY A 442 -36.09 28.66 -52.27
C GLY A 442 -36.25 30.18 -52.29
N PRO A 443 -35.24 30.90 -52.84
CA PRO A 443 -35.08 32.33 -52.63
C PRO A 443 -36.28 33.10 -53.19
N ALA A 444 -36.77 34.07 -52.41
CA ALA A 444 -37.90 34.94 -52.66
C ALA A 444 -37.74 35.82 -53.93
N GLY A 445 -37.64 35.18 -55.09
CA GLY A 445 -37.45 35.78 -56.40
C GLY A 445 -38.59 35.38 -57.33
N ARG A 446 -39.55 36.30 -57.50
CA ARG A 446 -40.54 36.34 -58.59
C ARG A 446 -41.36 35.05 -58.81
N ARG A 447 -42.49 34.94 -58.11
CA ARG A 447 -43.71 34.49 -58.80
C ARG A 447 -44.44 35.73 -59.31
N GLY A 448 -44.28 35.97 -60.60
CA GLY A 448 -45.14 36.90 -61.33
C GLY A 448 -46.58 36.43 -61.25
N SER A 449 -47.45 37.38 -60.94
CA SER A 449 -48.88 37.36 -61.22
C SER A 449 -49.18 36.65 -62.53
N THR A 450 -49.83 35.48 -62.45
CA THR A 450 -50.68 34.99 -63.54
C THR A 450 -52.08 35.53 -63.28
N ALA A 451 -52.32 36.75 -63.76
CA ALA A 451 -53.66 37.22 -64.07
C ALA A 451 -54.08 36.66 -65.43
N GLU A 452 -55.35 36.27 -65.52
CA GLU A 452 -56.07 35.77 -66.67
C GLU A 452 -55.93 36.65 -67.93
N ALA A 453 -55.88 35.99 -69.09
CA ALA A 453 -56.43 36.53 -70.34
C ALA A 453 -56.98 35.34 -71.14
N GLY A 454 -58.27 35.39 -71.44
CA GLY A 454 -59.05 34.23 -71.89
C GLY A 454 -58.96 33.89 -73.37
N SER A 455 -59.61 32.77 -73.67
CA SER A 455 -60.39 32.47 -74.87
C SER A 455 -61.46 31.46 -74.50
#